data_AF-A0A2G9HZB9-F1
#
_entry.id   AF-A0A2G9HZB9-F1
#
_cell.length_a   1.000
_cell.length_b   1.000
_cell.length_c   1.000
_cell.angle_alpha   90.00
_cell.angle_beta   90.00
_cell.angle_gamma   90.00
#
_symmetry.space_group_name_H-M   'P 1'
#
loop_
_entity.id
_entity.type
_entity.pdbx_description
1 polymer ?
#
loop_
_entity_poly.entity_id
_entity_poly.type
_entity_poly.pdbx_seq_one_letter_code
_entity_poly.pdbx_strand_id
1 'polypeptide(L)'
;MEARLQSCKPSGKVKCKKPPPGQCNQENDSDCCQEGKLYTTYKCSPRVSRSTKAVLTINSFEKGGDGGTPSECDNQYHSDDTPAVALSTGWYSGGSRCLKNITISSNGQSVMAMVVDGCDSTMGCDKDHDYQPPCHNNIVDGSKAVWKALGVPEDDWGELDITWSDA
;
A
#
# COMPACT_ATOMS: atom_id res chain seq x y z
N MET A 1 -25.02 21.53 11.52
CA MET A 1 -23.67 22.07 11.26
C MET A 1 -23.03 21.18 10.22
N GLU A 2 -23.12 21.57 8.96
CA GLU A 2 -22.49 20.87 7.84
C GLU A 2 -20.97 21.03 7.97
N ALA A 3 -20.32 20.05 8.58
CA ALA A 3 -18.91 19.82 8.28
C ALA A 3 -18.88 19.46 6.80
N ARG A 4 -18.55 20.44 5.94
CA ARG A 4 -18.05 20.19 4.59
C ARG A 4 -17.01 19.09 4.75
N LEU A 5 -17.35 17.86 4.32
CA LEU A 5 -16.44 16.73 4.30
C LEU A 5 -15.19 17.21 3.58
N GLN A 6 -14.13 17.52 4.33
CA GLN A 6 -12.91 18.03 3.73
C GLN A 6 -12.39 16.91 2.83
N SER A 7 -12.40 17.15 1.53
CA SER A 7 -11.76 16.28 0.57
C SER A 7 -10.30 16.13 0.98
N CYS A 8 -9.78 14.91 0.95
CA CYS A 8 -8.38 14.66 1.26
C CYS A 8 -7.49 15.46 0.29
N LYS A 9 -6.55 16.22 0.85
CA LYS A 9 -5.60 17.06 0.10
C LYS A 9 -4.17 16.60 0.39
N PRO A 10 -3.24 16.84 -0.55
CA PRO A 10 -1.81 16.67 -0.28
C PRO A 10 -1.38 17.38 1.00
N SER A 11 -0.57 16.71 1.81
CA SER A 11 0.05 17.30 3.01
C SER A 11 1.37 18.00 2.73
N GLY A 12 2.02 17.66 1.61
CA GLY A 12 3.32 18.22 1.27
C GLY A 12 3.95 17.55 0.06
N LYS A 13 5.27 17.72 -0.07
CA LYS A 13 6.10 17.05 -1.06
C LYS A 13 7.43 16.66 -0.45
N VAL A 14 7.98 15.52 -0.86
CA VAL A 14 9.37 15.12 -0.56
C VAL A 14 10.21 15.30 -1.83
N LYS A 15 11.42 15.83 -1.65
CA LYS A 15 12.41 15.91 -2.73
C LYS A 15 13.39 14.76 -2.56
N CYS A 16 13.43 13.87 -3.54
CA CYS A 16 14.31 12.72 -3.44
C CYS A 16 15.75 13.09 -3.73
N LYS A 17 16.65 12.46 -2.96
CA LYS A 17 18.08 12.40 -3.27
C LYS A 17 18.34 11.16 -4.12
N LYS A 18 19.44 11.16 -4.87
CA LYS A 18 19.88 9.98 -5.60
C LYS A 18 20.08 8.80 -4.62
N PRO A 19 19.42 7.64 -4.83
CA PRO A 19 19.71 6.46 -4.03
C PRO A 19 21.19 6.06 -4.20
N PRO A 20 21.87 5.59 -3.14
CA PRO A 20 23.18 4.99 -3.29
C PRO A 20 23.08 3.74 -4.20
N PRO A 21 24.14 3.39 -4.94
CA PRO A 21 24.12 2.25 -5.85
C PRO A 21 23.68 0.95 -5.14
N GLY A 22 22.67 0.28 -5.69
CA GLY A 22 22.15 -1.00 -5.19
C GLY A 22 21.32 -0.94 -3.92
N GLN A 23 20.90 0.25 -3.46
CA GLN A 23 20.07 0.41 -2.25
C GLN A 23 18.58 0.56 -2.53
N CYS A 24 18.17 0.67 -3.80
CA CYS A 24 16.76 0.69 -4.15
C CYS A 24 16.30 -0.70 -4.55
N ASN A 25 15.32 -1.24 -3.82
CA ASN A 25 14.68 -2.49 -4.17
C ASN A 25 13.68 -2.26 -5.32
N GLN A 26 13.81 -3.03 -6.38
CA GLN A 26 12.98 -2.99 -7.59
C GLN A 26 12.18 -4.28 -7.80
N GLU A 27 12.09 -5.13 -6.79
CA GLU A 27 11.18 -6.29 -6.80
C GLU A 27 9.73 -5.83 -6.99
N ASN A 28 8.90 -6.69 -7.62
CA ASN A 28 7.50 -6.42 -7.95
C ASN A 28 7.28 -5.10 -8.73
N ASP A 29 8.22 -4.76 -9.63
CA ASP A 29 8.21 -3.54 -10.44
C ASP A 29 8.20 -2.23 -9.62
N SER A 30 8.76 -2.30 -8.40
CA SER A 30 8.89 -1.14 -7.52
C SER A 30 9.75 -0.04 -8.14
N ASP A 31 9.20 1.18 -8.15
CA ASP A 31 9.85 2.36 -8.70
C ASP A 31 10.91 2.93 -7.74
N CYS A 32 12.09 3.25 -8.29
CA CYS A 32 13.08 4.01 -7.55
C CYS A 32 12.83 5.51 -7.63
N CYS A 33 13.12 6.20 -6.52
CA CYS A 33 13.10 7.65 -6.48
C CYS A 33 14.07 8.28 -7.49
N GLN A 34 13.56 9.24 -8.26
CA GLN A 34 14.36 9.99 -9.22
C GLN A 34 14.97 11.23 -8.57
N GLU A 35 16.28 11.42 -8.76
CA GLU A 35 17.02 12.55 -8.20
C GLU A 35 16.39 13.88 -8.62
N GLY A 36 16.10 14.74 -7.65
CA GLY A 36 15.55 16.08 -7.89
C GLY A 36 14.05 16.12 -8.19
N LYS A 37 13.40 14.97 -8.42
CA LYS A 37 11.93 14.88 -8.58
C LYS A 37 11.24 15.13 -7.24
N LEU A 38 10.09 15.78 -7.30
CA LEU A 38 9.21 16.05 -6.16
C LEU A 38 8.06 15.05 -6.16
N TYR A 39 7.92 14.30 -5.08
CA TYR A 39 6.83 13.35 -4.88
C TYR A 39 5.84 13.91 -3.86
N THR A 40 4.56 13.74 -4.13
CA THR A 40 3.48 14.28 -3.29
C THR A 40 3.28 13.39 -2.08
N THR A 41 3.10 13.98 -0.90
CA THR A 41 2.80 13.24 0.33
C THR A 41 1.37 13.52 0.80
N TYR A 42 0.81 12.56 1.53
CA TYR A 42 -0.53 12.61 2.09
C TYR A 42 -0.54 12.13 3.54
N LYS A 43 -1.38 12.77 4.36
CA LYS A 43 -1.71 12.31 5.73
C LYS A 43 -3.14 11.77 5.83
N CYS A 44 -3.82 11.68 4.69
CA CYS A 44 -5.21 11.29 4.57
C CYS A 44 -5.39 10.42 3.33
N SER A 45 -6.49 9.68 3.31
CA SER A 45 -6.92 8.86 2.18
C SER A 45 -8.34 9.26 1.77
N PRO A 46 -8.84 8.85 0.58
CA PRO A 46 -10.23 9.03 0.22
C PRO A 46 -11.20 8.46 1.27
N ARG A 47 -12.43 8.95 1.29
CA ARG A 47 -13.42 8.55 2.30
C ARG A 47 -13.74 7.05 2.17
N VAL A 48 -13.64 6.32 3.29
CA VAL A 48 -14.07 4.93 3.38
C VAL A 48 -15.60 4.85 3.26
N SER A 49 -16.07 3.88 2.48
CA SER A 49 -17.49 3.57 2.26
C SER A 49 -17.70 2.05 2.24
N ARG A 50 -18.92 1.59 1.95
CA ARG A 50 -19.22 0.16 1.76
C ARG A 50 -18.60 -0.44 0.49
N SER A 51 -18.05 0.41 -0.39
CA SER A 51 -17.36 0.00 -1.62
C SER A 51 -16.33 1.09 -1.96
N THR A 52 -15.27 1.14 -1.16
CA THR A 52 -14.20 2.14 -1.27
C THR A 52 -13.34 1.82 -2.49
N LYS A 53 -13.28 2.74 -3.45
CA LYS A 53 -12.39 2.59 -4.61
C LYS A 53 -10.93 2.73 -4.19
N ALA A 54 -10.09 1.84 -4.68
CA ALA A 54 -8.66 1.82 -4.44
C ALA A 54 -7.93 1.27 -5.66
N VAL A 55 -6.62 1.44 -5.66
CA VAL A 55 -5.71 0.69 -6.54
C VAL A 55 -5.06 -0.39 -5.69
N LEU A 56 -5.11 -1.63 -6.17
CA LEU A 56 -4.37 -2.74 -5.62
C LEU A 56 -2.96 -2.73 -6.25
N THR A 57 -1.94 -2.73 -5.41
CA THR A 57 -0.55 -2.98 -5.81
C THR A 57 -0.09 -4.34 -5.27
N ILE A 58 1.08 -4.79 -5.71
CA ILE A 58 1.67 -6.05 -5.28
C ILE A 58 2.84 -5.78 -4.35
N ASN A 59 2.87 -6.50 -3.22
CA ASN A 59 3.97 -6.47 -2.26
C ASN A 59 4.18 -7.86 -1.64
N SER A 60 5.41 -8.17 -1.29
CA SER A 60 5.79 -9.33 -0.49
C SER A 60 6.06 -8.90 0.96
N PHE A 61 5.32 -9.51 1.87
CA PHE A 61 5.49 -9.34 3.32
C PHE A 61 6.44 -10.38 3.91
N GLU A 62 7.12 -11.17 3.06
CA GLU A 62 8.06 -12.19 3.48
C GLU A 62 9.40 -11.58 3.90
N LYS A 63 10.14 -12.36 4.69
CA LYS A 63 11.50 -11.98 5.04
C LYS A 63 12.38 -11.96 3.80
N GLY A 64 12.87 -10.77 3.45
CA GLY A 64 13.71 -10.57 2.27
C GLY A 64 12.95 -10.25 0.99
N GLY A 65 11.63 -10.04 1.08
CA GLY A 65 10.85 -9.39 0.04
C GLY A 65 10.95 -7.86 0.09
N ASP A 66 10.17 -7.18 -0.74
CA ASP A 66 10.09 -5.73 -0.89
C ASP A 66 9.44 -4.98 0.28
N GLY A 67 8.66 -5.65 1.13
CA GLY A 67 8.21 -5.06 2.39
C GLY A 67 9.36 -4.67 3.34
N GLY A 68 10.57 -5.24 3.13
CA GLY A 68 11.84 -4.89 3.77
C GLY A 68 11.94 -5.24 5.26
N THR A 69 10.96 -4.82 6.05
CA THR A 69 10.89 -4.96 7.50
C THR A 69 9.64 -5.76 7.94
N PRO A 70 9.59 -6.27 9.18
CA PRO A 70 8.39 -6.91 9.70
C PRO A 70 7.21 -5.92 9.76
N SER A 71 6.00 -6.40 9.49
CA SER A 71 4.82 -5.55 9.37
C SER A 71 4.43 -4.83 10.67
N GLU A 72 3.98 -3.58 10.57
CA GLU A 72 3.76 -2.71 11.73
C GLU A 72 2.72 -3.24 12.74
N CYS A 73 1.70 -3.98 12.29
CA CYS A 73 0.61 -4.40 13.16
C CYS A 73 1.02 -5.43 14.21
N ASP A 74 1.99 -6.29 13.91
CA ASP A 74 2.37 -7.42 14.76
C ASP A 74 3.88 -7.69 14.85
N ASN A 75 4.71 -6.91 14.14
CA ASN A 75 6.16 -7.09 14.04
C ASN A 75 6.55 -8.48 13.50
N GLN A 76 5.76 -9.02 12.56
CA GLN A 76 6.03 -10.31 11.92
C GLN A 76 6.16 -10.17 10.41
N TYR A 77 6.83 -11.13 9.80
CA TYR A 77 6.74 -11.36 8.35
C TYR A 77 5.56 -12.27 8.05
N HIS A 78 4.90 -12.05 6.92
CA HIS A 78 3.73 -12.82 6.48
C HIS A 78 4.06 -13.50 5.15
N SER A 79 3.66 -14.76 4.99
CA SER A 79 3.95 -15.49 3.74
C SER A 79 3.19 -14.90 2.56
N ASP A 80 3.78 -14.95 1.38
CA ASP A 80 3.15 -14.56 0.10
C ASP A 80 1.90 -15.40 -0.21
N ASP A 81 1.78 -16.58 0.41
CA ASP A 81 0.62 -17.47 0.31
C ASP A 81 -0.49 -17.11 1.33
N THR A 82 -0.28 -16.11 2.19
CA THR A 82 -1.29 -15.58 3.12
C THR A 82 -1.94 -14.32 2.52
N PRO A 83 -3.28 -14.23 2.43
CA PRO A 83 -3.96 -13.00 2.03
C PRO A 83 -3.73 -11.89 3.07
N ALA A 84 -2.73 -11.05 2.81
CA ALA A 84 -2.29 -9.98 3.69
C ALA A 84 -2.18 -8.68 2.88
N VAL A 85 -2.46 -7.55 3.53
CA VAL A 85 -2.39 -6.23 2.89
C VAL A 85 -1.81 -5.16 3.80
N ALA A 86 -1.18 -4.16 3.18
CA ALA A 86 -0.95 -2.85 3.75
C ALA A 86 -1.99 -1.85 3.24
N LEU A 87 -2.29 -0.82 4.04
CA LEU A 87 -3.20 0.26 3.64
C LEU A 87 -2.48 1.60 3.63
N SER A 88 -2.78 2.47 2.66
CA SER A 88 -2.31 3.87 2.69
C SER A 88 -2.55 4.51 4.06
N THR A 89 -1.63 5.37 4.50
CA THR A 89 -1.62 5.99 5.84
C THR A 89 -2.99 6.44 6.35
N GLY A 90 -3.81 7.09 5.52
CA GLY A 90 -5.12 7.58 5.94
C GLY A 90 -6.16 6.47 6.19
N TRP A 91 -6.09 5.36 5.45
CA TRP A 91 -6.92 4.18 5.67
C TRP A 91 -6.39 3.28 6.79
N TYR A 92 -5.06 3.17 6.91
CA TYR A 92 -4.42 2.50 8.05
C TYR A 92 -4.81 3.17 9.38
N SER A 93 -4.85 4.51 9.38
CA SER A 93 -5.37 5.33 10.48
C SER A 93 -4.73 4.96 11.84
N GLY A 94 -3.40 4.88 11.86
CA GLY A 94 -2.61 4.56 13.04
C GLY A 94 -2.89 3.16 13.59
N GLY A 95 -3.06 2.17 12.70
CA GLY A 95 -3.30 0.78 13.09
C GLY A 95 -4.74 0.47 13.53
N SER A 96 -5.71 1.36 13.32
CA SER A 96 -7.11 1.13 13.70
C SER A 96 -7.74 -0.12 13.04
N ARG A 97 -7.16 -0.55 11.92
CA ARG A 97 -7.52 -1.75 11.14
C ARG A 97 -6.58 -2.94 11.33
N CYS A 98 -5.55 -2.81 12.14
CA CYS A 98 -4.56 -3.89 12.33
C CYS A 98 -5.22 -5.21 12.72
N LEU A 99 -4.79 -6.27 12.03
CA LEU A 99 -5.24 -7.65 12.20
C LEU A 99 -6.75 -7.86 12.00
N LYS A 100 -7.42 -6.90 11.36
CA LYS A 100 -8.80 -7.01 10.90
C LYS A 100 -8.79 -7.34 9.42
N ASN A 101 -9.84 -8.04 8.98
CA ASN A 101 -10.01 -8.36 7.58
C ASN A 101 -10.72 -7.23 6.86
N ILE A 102 -10.32 -7.01 5.61
CA ILE A 102 -11.09 -6.27 4.61
C ILE A 102 -11.51 -7.23 3.51
N THR A 103 -12.63 -6.94 2.87
CA THR A 103 -13.03 -7.63 1.63
C THR A 103 -12.59 -6.79 0.46
N ILE A 104 -11.77 -7.37 -0.42
CA ILE A 104 -11.29 -6.76 -1.66
C ILE A 104 -12.06 -7.41 -2.81
N SER A 105 -12.54 -6.61 -3.76
CA SER A 105 -13.33 -7.10 -4.89
C SER A 105 -12.89 -6.46 -6.21
N SER A 106 -12.73 -7.28 -7.23
CA SER A 106 -12.47 -6.88 -8.62
C SER A 106 -12.96 -7.95 -9.59
N ASN A 107 -13.40 -7.55 -10.78
CA ASN A 107 -13.81 -8.47 -11.86
C ASN A 107 -14.79 -9.58 -11.44
N GLY A 108 -15.68 -9.30 -10.47
CA GLY A 108 -16.66 -10.27 -9.95
C GLY A 108 -16.10 -11.31 -8.97
N GLN A 109 -14.81 -11.23 -8.63
CA GLN A 109 -14.17 -12.01 -7.57
C GLN A 109 -14.01 -11.18 -6.31
N SER A 110 -13.92 -11.85 -5.16
CA SER A 110 -13.66 -11.22 -3.87
C SER A 110 -12.75 -12.08 -3.02
N VAL A 111 -11.90 -11.44 -2.22
CA VAL A 111 -11.02 -12.09 -1.25
C VAL A 111 -11.06 -11.34 0.08
N MET A 112 -11.05 -12.07 1.19
CA MET A 112 -10.79 -11.50 2.51
C MET A 112 -9.28 -11.50 2.75
N ALA A 113 -8.73 -10.33 3.08
CA ALA A 113 -7.32 -10.19 3.40
C ALA A 113 -7.14 -9.45 4.73
N MET A 114 -6.14 -9.87 5.48
CA MET A 114 -5.81 -9.28 6.78
C MET A 114 -4.96 -8.04 6.60
N VAL A 115 -5.33 -6.94 7.25
CA VAL A 115 -4.49 -5.75 7.31
C VAL A 115 -3.35 -6.00 8.28
N VAL A 116 -2.13 -6.10 7.76
CA VAL A 116 -0.92 -6.37 8.54
C VAL A 116 0.00 -5.16 8.64
N ASP A 117 -0.15 -4.17 7.74
CA ASP A 117 0.79 -3.07 7.66
C ASP A 117 0.19 -1.73 7.20
N GLY A 118 1.02 -0.68 7.28
CA GLY A 118 0.78 0.64 6.70
C GLY A 118 1.62 0.86 5.44
N CYS A 119 1.01 1.38 4.38
CA CYS A 119 1.71 1.88 3.21
C CYS A 119 1.95 3.39 3.39
N ASP A 120 3.19 3.78 3.71
CA ASP A 120 3.49 5.15 4.14
C ASP A 120 3.42 6.16 2.99
N SER A 121 2.37 6.98 3.02
CA SER A 121 2.13 8.06 2.07
C SER A 121 2.69 9.41 2.54
N THR A 122 3.31 9.46 3.72
CA THR A 122 3.81 10.69 4.36
C THR A 122 5.27 10.98 4.08
N MET A 123 6.07 9.94 3.80
CA MET A 123 7.51 10.00 3.56
C MET A 123 7.97 8.88 2.62
N GLY A 124 9.25 8.90 2.26
CA GLY A 124 9.86 8.10 1.21
C GLY A 124 11.14 8.77 0.70
N CYS A 125 11.78 8.19 -0.31
CA CYS A 125 13.07 8.61 -0.84
C CYS A 125 14.23 8.61 0.17
N ASP A 126 14.14 7.78 1.21
CA ASP A 126 15.16 7.65 2.25
C ASP A 126 15.50 6.18 2.49
N LYS A 127 16.44 5.94 3.40
CA LYS A 127 16.95 4.61 3.68
C LYS A 127 15.89 3.68 4.28
N ASP A 128 14.95 4.23 5.05
CA ASP A 128 13.96 3.40 5.75
C ASP A 128 12.87 2.90 4.80
N HIS A 129 12.78 3.50 3.61
CA HIS A 129 11.83 3.15 2.55
C HIS A 129 12.54 2.59 1.30
N ASP A 130 13.75 2.04 1.44
CA ASP A 130 14.57 1.53 0.33
C ASP A 130 14.68 2.53 -0.85
N TYR A 131 14.67 3.82 -0.55
CA TYR A 131 14.65 4.91 -1.54
C TYR A 131 13.53 4.80 -2.59
N GLN A 132 12.43 4.14 -2.25
CA GLN A 132 11.17 4.13 -2.99
C GLN A 132 10.34 5.40 -2.70
N PRO A 133 9.47 5.83 -3.62
CA PRO A 133 8.66 7.02 -3.42
C PRO A 133 7.62 6.80 -2.30
N PRO A 134 7.08 7.89 -1.72
CA PRO A 134 5.94 7.77 -0.82
C PRO A 134 4.78 7.05 -1.50
N CYS A 135 4.11 6.19 -0.74
CA CYS A 135 2.93 5.48 -1.19
C CYS A 135 1.83 6.46 -1.64
N HIS A 136 1.05 6.06 -2.64
CA HIS A 136 -0.16 6.80 -2.98
C HIS A 136 -1.20 6.69 -1.84
N ASN A 137 -2.17 7.61 -1.81
CA ASN A 137 -3.09 7.70 -0.68
C ASN A 137 -4.36 6.86 -0.82
N ASN A 138 -4.45 6.08 -1.89
CA ASN A 138 -5.59 5.25 -2.26
C ASN A 138 -5.16 3.81 -2.61
N ILE A 139 -4.10 3.32 -1.98
CA ILE A 139 -3.49 2.01 -2.18
C ILE A 139 -3.99 1.01 -1.14
N VAL A 140 -4.33 -0.18 -1.64
CA VAL A 140 -4.30 -1.43 -0.90
C VAL A 140 -3.12 -2.20 -1.46
N ASP A 141 -2.12 -2.49 -0.65
CA ASP A 141 -0.90 -3.13 -1.13
C ASP A 141 -0.92 -4.60 -0.74
N GLY A 142 -1.07 -5.51 -1.70
CA GLY A 142 -1.49 -6.88 -1.43
C GLY A 142 -0.46 -7.94 -1.74
N SER A 143 -0.47 -8.99 -0.92
CA SER A 143 0.33 -10.19 -1.15
C SER A 143 -0.04 -10.92 -2.44
N LYS A 144 0.86 -11.76 -2.94
CA LYS A 144 0.62 -12.62 -4.11
C LYS A 144 -0.66 -13.46 -3.95
N ALA A 145 -0.98 -13.91 -2.73
CA ALA A 145 -2.23 -14.61 -2.45
C ALA A 145 -3.49 -13.78 -2.71
N VAL A 146 -3.48 -12.47 -2.47
CA VAL A 146 -4.60 -11.57 -2.78
C VAL A 146 -4.84 -11.54 -4.28
N TRP A 147 -3.77 -11.35 -5.07
CA TRP A 147 -3.84 -11.32 -6.53
C TRP A 147 -4.32 -12.64 -7.13
N LYS A 148 -3.75 -13.77 -6.67
CA LYS A 148 -4.19 -15.12 -7.06
C LYS A 148 -5.66 -15.36 -6.74
N ALA A 149 -6.12 -14.96 -5.55
CA ALA A 149 -7.51 -15.15 -5.13
C ALA A 149 -8.51 -14.29 -5.93
N LEU A 150 -8.09 -13.13 -6.44
CA LEU A 150 -8.87 -12.32 -7.37
C LEU A 150 -8.87 -12.88 -8.80
N GLY A 151 -8.11 -13.94 -9.06
CA GLY A 151 -8.04 -14.59 -10.37
C GLY A 151 -7.34 -13.77 -11.44
N VAL A 152 -6.46 -12.84 -11.05
CA VAL A 152 -5.69 -12.01 -11.98
C VAL A 152 -4.49 -12.84 -12.49
N PRO A 153 -4.30 -12.99 -13.81
CA PRO A 153 -3.11 -13.65 -14.37
C PRO A 153 -1.82 -12.97 -13.89
N GLU A 154 -0.78 -13.75 -13.58
CA GLU A 154 0.50 -13.21 -13.07
C GLU A 154 1.14 -12.18 -14.02
N ASP A 155 0.98 -12.36 -15.33
CA ASP A 155 1.47 -11.41 -16.36
C ASP A 155 0.77 -10.05 -16.32
N ASP A 156 -0.38 -9.95 -15.65
CA ASP A 156 -1.18 -8.73 -15.50
C ASP A 156 -1.03 -8.10 -14.10
N TRP A 157 -0.09 -8.59 -13.28
CA TRP A 157 0.17 -8.02 -11.95
C TRP A 157 0.91 -6.68 -12.05
N GLY A 158 0.71 -5.82 -11.05
CA GLY A 158 1.24 -4.46 -11.02
C GLY A 158 0.23 -3.55 -10.34
N GLU A 159 -0.68 -2.96 -11.11
CA GLU A 159 -1.77 -2.12 -10.60
C GLU A 159 -3.13 -2.62 -11.08
N LEU A 160 -4.10 -2.71 -10.17
CA LEU A 160 -5.47 -3.11 -10.48
C LEU A 160 -6.49 -2.20 -9.78
N ASP A 161 -7.46 -1.67 -10.53
CA ASP A 161 -8.60 -0.99 -9.94
C ASP A 161 -9.48 -1.99 -9.15
N ILE A 162 -9.72 -1.68 -7.88
CA ILE A 162 -10.49 -2.52 -6.97
C ILE A 162 -11.53 -1.70 -6.20
N THR A 163 -12.41 -2.41 -5.50
CA THR A 163 -13.13 -1.86 -4.36
C THR A 163 -12.86 -2.66 -3.11
N TRP A 164 -12.90 -2.01 -1.95
CA TRP A 164 -12.77 -2.68 -0.67
C TRP A 164 -13.75 -2.16 0.39
N SER A 165 -14.02 -2.98 1.39
CA SER A 165 -14.78 -2.62 2.59
C SER A 165 -14.21 -3.31 3.82
N ASP A 166 -14.41 -2.70 4.99
CA ASP A 166 -14.25 -3.40 6.26
C ASP A 166 -15.14 -4.66 6.26
N ALA A 167 -14.61 -5.80 6.73
CA ALA A 167 -15.34 -7.07 6.81
C ALA A 167 -16.22 -7.16 8.07
#